data_AF-A0AAN6LZX5-F1
#
_entry.id   AF-A0AAN6LZX5-F1
#
_cell.length_a   1.000
_cell.length_b   1.000
_cell.length_c   1.000
_cell.angle_alpha   90.00
_cell.angle_beta   90.00
_cell.angle_gamma   90.00
#
_symmetry.space_group_name_H-M   'P 1'
#
loop_
_entity.id
_entity.type
_entity.pdbx_description
1 polymer ?
#
loop_
_entity_poly.entity_id
_entity_poly.type
_entity_poly.pdbx_seq_one_letter_code
_entity_poly.pdbx_strand_id
1 'polypeptide(L)'
;MSGISAYDYDDLNHKASLSVVAVSRSQPTTQTIHSQPTVTAIVRKPSTAPLILTPSEGIEGHKSAVHDAQVYAFFAKHYNYWTERLNVERSAWDWAFWGENLTIKSALEINETNVFLGDRWVFTSQNEEGVVLEVVGGRNPCARLAWRIGQPASWLTEVAETGFCGVYLQVIKGGMIKPGDTARIIPTSCEEKVPAASISQCAFGKIDDSKTRSMAERILRVPVLQHMNHKVVTRKLALIQDKASAKQGRWPGWRSLEIVKIVEESETVKSFYFAAVDNKPLATYQPGQFLTVRLPSGLVRQWSISSWSPESTHAIPTQYRISVKREKNGSLELHTKYSIGDRLSVRSPAGTFVPEWSNEFPPRQIYISAGIGITPMLTMLQAHFSHSNLSITHAIFIHVTRNSKTDVSISQNLPSSRFLRIIRFYTAPIPDLDVEGKHFEFTGRPSAEFFATLLGSSYKYDPFNITPVDVPGNVASAYICGPPVFIADVRKYLEATKVAPTSILAETFLDNVALDVDAELDEDIPEEAEVKFGAKAVETTWKKDEALSLLQLAEREDLQPDYGCRSGDCGACELKILNGEARVLKNVAKEAQEATGKPGTMIRICCSVPASKLLELEF
;
A
#
# COMPACT_ATOMS: atom_id res chain seq x y z
N MET A 1 -4.15 18.93 -28.25
CA MET A 1 -3.69 18.83 -29.65
C MET A 1 -4.75 18.09 -30.43
N SER A 2 -5.06 18.58 -31.61
CA SER A 2 -6.15 18.16 -32.51
C SER A 2 -6.20 16.65 -32.72
N GLY A 3 -7.39 16.07 -32.49
CA GLY A 3 -7.64 14.64 -32.62
C GLY A 3 -7.52 14.17 -34.07
N ILE A 4 -6.77 13.09 -34.26
CA ILE A 4 -6.80 12.30 -35.48
C ILE A 4 -8.14 11.57 -35.49
N SER A 5 -8.96 11.78 -36.53
CA SER A 5 -10.27 11.13 -36.66
C SER A 5 -10.10 9.65 -36.98
N ALA A 6 -11.04 8.80 -36.57
CA ALA A 6 -11.03 7.37 -36.82
C ALA A 6 -10.95 6.99 -38.32
N TYR A 7 -11.23 7.93 -39.23
CA TYR A 7 -11.14 7.74 -40.69
C TYR A 7 -9.70 7.84 -41.25
N ASP A 8 -8.74 8.46 -40.54
CA ASP A 8 -7.33 8.52 -40.97
C ASP A 8 -6.51 7.28 -40.58
N TYR A 9 -7.07 6.41 -39.73
CA TYR A 9 -6.32 5.28 -39.17
C TYR A 9 -6.12 4.14 -40.18
N ASP A 10 -7.07 3.92 -41.10
CA ASP A 10 -7.00 2.81 -42.06
C ASP A 10 -6.13 3.12 -43.29
N ASP A 11 -6.06 4.38 -43.74
CA ASP A 11 -5.29 4.77 -44.93
C ASP A 11 -3.76 4.85 -44.68
N LEU A 12 -3.33 5.02 -43.42
CA LEU A 12 -1.91 5.06 -43.04
C LEU A 12 -1.23 3.66 -42.98
N ASN A 13 -2.01 2.57 -42.96
CA ASN A 13 -1.52 1.23 -42.59
C ASN A 13 -1.12 0.31 -43.78
N HIS A 14 -1.40 0.71 -45.02
CA HIS A 14 -1.10 -0.13 -46.20
C HIS A 14 0.29 0.06 -46.81
N LYS A 15 1.10 1.01 -46.33
CA LYS A 15 2.51 1.20 -46.74
C LYS A 15 3.44 0.83 -45.59
N ALA A 16 4.62 0.27 -45.91
CA ALA A 16 5.65 -0.08 -44.92
C ALA A 16 5.87 1.09 -43.93
N SER A 17 5.45 0.89 -42.68
CA SER A 17 5.27 1.96 -41.71
C SER A 17 6.39 2.02 -40.67
N LEU A 18 7.13 0.91 -40.52
CA LEU A 18 8.25 0.74 -39.61
C LEU A 18 9.46 0.14 -40.34
N SER A 19 10.66 0.51 -39.91
CA SER A 19 11.93 -0.03 -40.40
C SER A 19 12.91 -0.27 -39.25
N VAL A 20 13.66 -1.36 -39.30
CA VAL A 20 14.63 -1.73 -38.26
C VAL A 20 15.93 -0.98 -38.50
N VAL A 21 16.32 -0.14 -37.55
CA VAL A 21 17.58 0.62 -37.60
C VAL A 21 18.72 -0.19 -37.01
N ALA A 22 18.46 -0.83 -35.88
CA ALA A 22 19.44 -1.62 -35.16
C ALA A 22 18.76 -2.75 -34.41
N VAL A 23 19.52 -3.80 -34.15
CA VAL A 23 19.10 -4.93 -33.32
C VAL A 23 20.09 -5.16 -32.19
N SER A 24 19.64 -5.71 -31.07
CA SER A 24 20.52 -6.09 -29.97
C SER A 24 20.08 -7.37 -29.27
N ARG A 25 21.08 -8.08 -28.77
CA ARG A 25 20.93 -9.21 -27.83
C ARG A 25 21.82 -8.92 -26.64
N SER A 26 21.37 -9.25 -25.44
CA SER A 26 22.22 -9.20 -24.26
C SER A 26 21.97 -10.38 -23.34
N GLN A 27 23.02 -10.73 -22.60
CA GLN A 27 22.96 -11.55 -21.41
C GLN A 27 23.02 -10.61 -20.19
N PRO A 28 22.29 -10.90 -19.10
CA PRO A 28 22.41 -10.12 -17.88
C PRO A 28 23.86 -10.05 -17.39
N THR A 29 24.33 -8.85 -17.06
CA THR A 29 25.67 -8.62 -16.48
C THR A 29 25.53 -7.92 -15.14
N THR A 30 26.48 -8.16 -14.23
CA THR A 30 26.53 -7.43 -12.95
C THR A 30 27.08 -6.03 -13.19
N GLN A 31 26.31 -5.02 -12.80
CA GLN A 31 26.68 -3.60 -12.85
C GLN A 31 26.63 -3.02 -11.44
N THR A 32 27.48 -2.04 -11.15
CA THR A 32 27.40 -1.29 -9.88
C THR A 32 26.39 -0.15 -10.03
N ILE A 33 25.21 -0.31 -9.45
CA ILE A 33 24.12 0.67 -9.47
C ILE A 33 23.93 1.18 -8.04
N HIS A 34 24.07 2.50 -7.82
CA HIS A 34 24.00 3.11 -6.49
C HIS A 34 24.88 2.41 -5.44
N SER A 35 26.12 2.09 -5.83
CA SER A 35 27.11 1.38 -4.99
C SER A 35 26.72 -0.06 -4.61
N GLN A 36 25.72 -0.65 -5.28
CA GLN A 36 25.29 -2.03 -5.07
C GLN A 36 25.48 -2.88 -6.34
N PRO A 37 26.02 -4.10 -6.25
CA PRO A 37 26.09 -5.02 -7.38
C PRO A 37 24.68 -5.46 -7.79
N THR A 38 24.29 -5.12 -9.02
CA THR A 38 22.96 -5.38 -9.58
C THR A 38 23.08 -6.10 -10.91
N VAL A 39 22.50 -7.30 -11.01
CA VAL A 39 22.42 -8.05 -12.26
C VAL A 39 21.39 -7.41 -13.19
N THR A 40 21.80 -6.91 -14.36
CA THR A 40 20.94 -6.19 -15.31
C THR A 40 21.29 -6.47 -16.76
N ALA A 41 20.28 -6.46 -17.64
CA ALA A 41 20.41 -6.62 -19.09
C ALA A 41 20.23 -5.30 -19.87
N ILE A 42 20.14 -4.16 -19.17
CA ILE A 42 19.89 -2.85 -19.78
C ILE A 42 21.08 -2.30 -20.57
N VAL A 43 22.31 -2.69 -20.19
CA VAL A 43 23.52 -2.27 -20.90
C VAL A 43 23.66 -3.16 -22.14
N ARG A 44 23.45 -2.57 -23.32
CA ARG A 44 23.48 -3.26 -24.61
C ARG A 44 24.30 -2.50 -25.63
N LYS A 45 24.69 -3.23 -26.68
CA LYS A 45 25.34 -2.68 -27.87
C LYS A 45 24.60 -3.19 -29.10
N PRO A 46 24.56 -2.42 -30.19
CA PRO A 46 23.97 -2.90 -31.43
C PRO A 46 24.76 -4.09 -31.97
N SER A 47 24.06 -5.01 -32.61
CA SER A 47 24.63 -6.20 -33.24
C SER A 47 24.48 -6.13 -34.75
N THR A 48 25.50 -6.60 -35.45
CA THR A 48 25.45 -6.85 -36.90
C THR A 48 24.80 -8.19 -37.24
N ALA A 49 24.71 -9.10 -36.27
CA ALA A 49 24.03 -10.37 -36.44
C ALA A 49 22.51 -10.14 -36.38
N PRO A 50 21.71 -10.83 -37.24
CA PRO A 50 20.26 -10.78 -37.17
C PRO A 50 19.76 -11.28 -35.81
N LEU A 51 18.52 -10.99 -35.42
CA LEU A 51 17.79 -11.68 -34.36
C LEU A 51 17.09 -12.92 -34.92
N ILE A 52 17.19 -14.04 -34.21
CA ILE A 52 16.41 -15.25 -34.48
C ILE A 52 15.32 -15.31 -33.42
N LEU A 53 14.06 -15.37 -33.85
CA LEU A 53 12.91 -15.32 -32.98
C LEU A 53 12.09 -16.62 -33.08
N THR A 54 11.66 -17.14 -31.94
CA THR A 54 10.76 -18.30 -31.85
C THR A 54 9.55 -17.94 -30.97
N PRO A 55 8.36 -18.48 -31.25
CA PRO A 55 7.19 -18.24 -30.39
C PRO A 55 7.37 -18.72 -28.95
N SER A 56 8.17 -19.78 -28.75
CA SER A 56 8.39 -20.41 -27.44
C SER A 56 9.40 -19.65 -26.57
N GLU A 57 10.50 -19.17 -27.15
CA GLU A 57 11.63 -18.62 -26.38
C GLU A 57 11.81 -17.10 -26.58
N GLY A 58 11.08 -16.49 -27.52
CA GLY A 58 11.34 -15.11 -27.91
C GLY A 58 12.61 -15.02 -28.74
N ILE A 59 13.60 -14.25 -28.29
CA ILE A 59 14.88 -14.09 -29.01
C ILE A 59 15.86 -15.18 -28.57
N GLU A 60 16.37 -15.96 -29.52
CA GLU A 60 17.33 -17.04 -29.24
C GLU A 60 18.59 -16.51 -28.56
N GLY A 61 18.94 -17.12 -27.42
CA GLY A 61 20.09 -16.71 -26.62
C GLY A 61 19.90 -15.37 -25.90
N HIS A 62 18.66 -14.86 -25.77
CA HIS A 62 18.35 -13.72 -24.92
C HIS A 62 17.78 -14.18 -23.57
N LYS A 63 18.18 -13.51 -22.49
CA LYS A 63 17.58 -13.66 -21.16
C LYS A 63 17.18 -12.29 -20.65
N SER A 64 15.90 -12.11 -20.32
CA SER A 64 15.45 -10.95 -19.56
C SER A 64 15.75 -11.16 -18.07
N ALA A 65 15.89 -10.06 -17.32
CA ALA A 65 16.16 -10.13 -15.87
C ALA A 65 14.94 -9.76 -15.01
N VAL A 66 13.92 -9.13 -15.59
CA VAL A 66 12.88 -8.40 -14.84
C VAL A 66 11.50 -8.33 -15.53
N HIS A 67 11.33 -8.83 -16.76
CA HIS A 67 10.03 -8.81 -17.46
C HIS A 67 9.83 -10.06 -18.32
N ASP A 68 8.58 -10.39 -18.58
CA ASP A 68 8.13 -11.54 -19.36
C ASP A 68 8.01 -11.27 -20.88
N ALA A 69 8.12 -10.01 -21.33
CA ALA A 69 8.16 -9.70 -22.76
C ALA A 69 9.33 -10.38 -23.50
N GLN A 70 9.02 -10.96 -24.65
CA GLN A 70 9.99 -11.64 -25.53
C GLN A 70 10.87 -10.66 -26.32
N VAL A 71 10.31 -9.50 -26.71
CA VAL A 71 11.00 -8.48 -27.49
C VAL A 71 10.64 -7.10 -26.94
N TYR A 72 11.65 -6.23 -26.77
CA TYR A 72 11.45 -4.82 -26.42
C TYR A 72 11.90 -3.93 -27.59
N ALA A 73 11.01 -3.05 -28.06
CA ALA A 73 11.28 -2.10 -29.13
C ALA A 73 11.22 -0.65 -28.66
N PHE A 74 12.10 0.19 -29.20
CA PHE A 74 12.15 1.62 -28.90
C PHE A 74 12.25 2.43 -30.19
N PHE A 75 11.53 3.55 -30.26
CA PHE A 75 11.49 4.38 -31.46
C PHE A 75 12.74 5.25 -31.57
N ALA A 76 13.41 5.20 -32.73
CA ALA A 76 14.64 5.93 -33.01
C ALA A 76 14.48 7.45 -32.85
N LYS A 77 13.30 8.01 -33.14
CA LYS A 77 13.03 9.45 -33.00
C LYS A 77 13.15 9.94 -31.55
N HIS A 78 12.87 9.07 -30.58
CA HIS A 78 12.92 9.41 -29.15
C HIS A 78 14.33 9.59 -28.63
N TYR A 79 15.33 9.02 -29.31
CA TYR A 79 16.72 9.34 -29.00
C TYR A 79 16.97 10.84 -29.15
N ASN A 80 16.55 11.44 -30.27
CA ASN A 80 16.76 12.87 -30.53
C ASN A 80 16.02 13.72 -29.50
N TYR A 81 14.75 13.39 -29.24
CA TYR A 81 13.94 14.07 -28.23
C TYR A 81 14.63 14.09 -26.86
N TRP A 82 15.08 12.93 -26.38
CA TRP A 82 15.69 12.84 -25.05
C TRP A 82 17.10 13.42 -24.99
N THR A 83 17.91 13.28 -26.04
CA THR A 83 19.24 13.90 -26.07
C THR A 83 19.14 15.42 -26.09
N GLU A 84 18.19 16.00 -26.83
CA GLU A 84 17.93 17.43 -26.81
C GLU A 84 17.41 17.88 -25.44
N ARG A 85 16.39 17.18 -24.91
CA ARG A 85 15.77 17.49 -23.62
C ARG A 85 16.75 17.43 -22.43
N LEU A 86 17.77 16.58 -22.51
CA LEU A 86 18.80 16.38 -21.48
C LEU A 86 20.12 17.10 -21.79
N ASN A 87 20.21 17.84 -22.91
CA ASN A 87 21.42 18.50 -23.37
C ASN A 87 22.62 17.54 -23.49
N VAL A 88 22.40 16.40 -24.13
CA VAL A 88 23.39 15.37 -24.42
C VAL A 88 23.64 15.33 -25.92
N GLU A 89 24.89 15.25 -26.34
CA GLU A 89 25.26 15.02 -27.74
C GLU A 89 24.65 13.71 -28.25
N ARG A 90 23.98 13.72 -29.41
CA ARG A 90 23.33 12.52 -29.95
C ARG A 90 24.32 11.37 -30.12
N SER A 91 25.57 11.66 -30.46
CA SER A 91 26.65 10.67 -30.63
C SER A 91 27.03 9.94 -29.33
N ALA A 92 26.65 10.46 -28.15
CA ALA A 92 26.95 9.84 -26.86
C ALA A 92 26.14 8.56 -26.61
N TRP A 93 24.99 8.40 -27.27
CA TRP A 93 24.12 7.24 -27.11
C TRP A 93 24.12 6.39 -28.39
N ASP A 94 24.77 5.24 -28.38
CA ASP A 94 24.64 4.31 -29.51
C ASP A 94 23.20 3.72 -29.59
N TRP A 95 22.86 3.05 -30.68
CA TRP A 95 21.62 2.26 -30.72
C TRP A 95 21.61 1.17 -29.64
N ALA A 96 20.44 0.72 -29.21
CA ALA A 96 20.26 -0.19 -28.07
C ALA A 96 20.59 0.41 -26.68
N PHE A 97 20.96 1.70 -26.59
CA PHE A 97 21.25 2.38 -25.33
C PHE A 97 20.08 2.41 -24.33
N TRP A 98 18.83 2.41 -24.81
CA TRP A 98 17.63 2.31 -23.96
C TRP A 98 17.36 0.86 -23.50
N GLY A 99 18.23 -0.08 -23.89
CA GLY A 99 18.16 -1.49 -23.58
C GLY A 99 17.22 -2.26 -24.52
N GLU A 100 16.86 -1.67 -25.67
CA GLU A 100 15.96 -2.26 -26.66
C GLU A 100 16.61 -3.36 -27.49
N ASN A 101 15.81 -4.38 -27.81
CA ASN A 101 16.17 -5.40 -28.78
C ASN A 101 16.04 -4.87 -30.20
N LEU A 102 15.03 -4.02 -30.45
CA LEU A 102 14.73 -3.44 -31.76
C LEU A 102 14.68 -1.93 -31.66
N THR A 103 15.60 -1.24 -32.35
CA THR A 103 15.47 0.19 -32.60
C THR A 103 14.68 0.38 -33.88
N ILE A 104 13.52 1.03 -33.80
CA ILE A 104 12.58 1.16 -34.90
C ILE A 104 12.50 2.61 -35.38
N LYS A 105 12.67 2.83 -36.69
CA LYS A 105 12.35 4.10 -37.34
C LYS A 105 10.98 3.98 -38.00
N SER A 106 10.09 4.92 -37.71
CA SER A 106 8.82 5.04 -38.44
C SER A 106 8.92 6.10 -39.52
N ALA A 107 8.28 5.84 -40.66
CA ALA A 107 8.12 6.81 -41.75
C ALA A 107 6.91 7.74 -41.55
N LEU A 108 6.03 7.40 -40.59
CA LEU A 108 4.84 8.14 -40.20
C LEU A 108 5.01 8.59 -38.73
N GLU A 109 4.11 9.41 -38.21
CA GLU A 109 4.14 9.83 -36.79
C GLU A 109 3.79 8.71 -35.78
N ILE A 110 4.08 7.45 -36.12
CA ILE A 110 3.80 6.28 -35.29
C ILE A 110 4.77 6.23 -34.11
N ASN A 111 4.22 6.02 -32.92
CA ASN A 111 4.89 5.89 -31.64
C ASN A 111 3.96 5.25 -30.59
N GLU A 112 4.40 5.14 -29.34
CA GLU A 112 3.69 4.49 -28.23
C GLU A 112 2.31 5.09 -27.93
N THR A 113 2.06 6.35 -28.32
CA THR A 113 0.78 7.02 -28.10
C THR A 113 -0.30 6.64 -29.13
N ASN A 114 0.08 6.03 -30.26
CA ASN A 114 -0.84 5.61 -31.33
C ASN A 114 -0.58 4.19 -31.87
N VAL A 115 0.35 3.45 -31.24
CA VAL A 115 0.43 1.99 -31.29
C VAL A 115 -0.38 1.42 -30.14
N PHE A 116 -1.33 0.55 -30.45
CA PHE A 116 -2.27 -0.02 -29.51
C PHE A 116 -1.90 -1.44 -29.10
N LEU A 117 -2.31 -1.83 -27.90
CA LEU A 117 -2.19 -3.21 -27.44
C LEU A 117 -3.00 -4.15 -28.35
N GLY A 118 -2.36 -5.21 -28.82
CA GLY A 118 -2.87 -6.15 -29.81
C GLY A 118 -2.55 -5.80 -31.27
N ASP A 119 -1.94 -4.64 -31.56
CA ASP A 119 -1.43 -4.36 -32.89
C ASP A 119 -0.37 -5.41 -33.27
N ARG A 120 -0.38 -5.84 -34.54
CA ARG A 120 0.58 -6.82 -35.05
C ARG A 120 1.52 -6.21 -36.07
N TRP A 121 2.81 -6.33 -35.83
CA TRP A 121 3.87 -5.90 -36.73
C TRP A 121 4.31 -7.08 -37.57
N VAL A 122 4.03 -7.02 -38.87
CA VAL A 122 4.40 -8.07 -39.83
C VAL A 122 5.66 -7.63 -40.55
N PHE A 123 6.78 -8.24 -40.19
CA PHE A 123 8.09 -7.96 -40.77
C PHE A 123 8.29 -8.72 -42.08
N THR A 124 8.79 -8.00 -43.07
CA THR A 124 9.17 -8.52 -44.38
C THR A 124 10.68 -8.39 -44.53
N SER A 125 11.35 -9.48 -44.88
CA SER A 125 12.76 -9.49 -45.29
C SER A 125 12.86 -10.06 -46.70
N GLN A 126 13.56 -9.37 -47.60
CA GLN A 126 13.74 -9.81 -49.00
C GLN A 126 12.43 -10.18 -49.74
N ASN A 127 11.34 -9.44 -49.47
CA ASN A 127 9.99 -9.65 -50.02
C ASN A 127 9.21 -10.87 -49.51
N GLU A 128 9.65 -11.52 -48.43
CA GLU A 128 8.89 -12.59 -47.76
C GLU A 128 8.45 -12.18 -46.35
N GLU A 129 7.18 -12.45 -46.01
CA GLU A 129 6.66 -12.25 -44.65
C GLU A 129 7.25 -13.28 -43.69
N GLY A 130 8.22 -12.84 -42.90
CA GLY A 130 8.96 -13.69 -41.97
C GLY A 130 8.32 -13.69 -40.59
N VAL A 131 8.50 -12.59 -39.86
CA VAL A 131 8.23 -12.50 -38.41
C VAL A 131 6.95 -11.70 -38.15
N VAL A 132 6.12 -12.18 -37.23
CA VAL A 132 4.95 -11.45 -36.75
C VAL A 132 5.09 -11.22 -35.25
N LEU A 133 5.07 -9.97 -34.84
CA LEU A 133 5.14 -9.56 -33.44
C LEU A 133 3.83 -8.88 -33.01
N GLU A 134 3.30 -9.18 -31.84
CA GLU A 134 2.09 -8.55 -31.29
C GLU A 134 2.45 -7.64 -30.12
N VAL A 135 1.87 -6.44 -30.06
CA VAL A 135 2.08 -5.47 -28.97
C VAL A 135 1.31 -5.94 -27.74
N VAL A 136 2.05 -6.37 -26.71
CA VAL A 136 1.47 -6.93 -25.47
C VAL A 136 1.66 -6.01 -24.27
N GLY A 137 2.32 -4.87 -24.46
CA GLY A 137 2.56 -3.93 -23.36
C GLY A 137 3.37 -2.71 -23.72
N GLY A 138 3.54 -1.85 -22.72
CA GLY A 138 4.41 -0.67 -22.75
C GLY A 138 5.50 -0.79 -21.70
N ARG A 139 6.67 -0.19 -21.97
CA ARG A 139 7.76 -0.19 -20.99
C ARG A 139 7.38 0.63 -19.77
N ASN A 140 7.45 0.00 -18.60
CA ASN A 140 7.42 0.71 -17.32
C ASN A 140 8.86 1.18 -17.01
N PRO A 141 9.17 2.49 -17.05
CA PRO A 141 10.53 2.97 -16.81
C PRO A 141 10.92 2.75 -15.34
N CYS A 142 12.14 2.30 -15.08
CA CYS A 142 12.58 1.87 -13.75
C CYS A 142 13.91 2.51 -13.32
N ALA A 143 14.30 2.35 -12.05
CA ALA A 143 15.52 2.94 -11.50
C ALA A 143 16.81 2.58 -12.30
N ARG A 144 16.85 1.40 -12.92
CA ARG A 144 18.00 0.98 -13.75
C ARG A 144 18.12 1.82 -15.03
N LEU A 145 17.00 2.28 -15.58
CA LEU A 145 16.98 3.21 -16.71
C LEU A 145 17.50 4.57 -16.25
N ALA A 146 16.96 5.12 -15.15
CA ALA A 146 17.43 6.39 -14.59
C ALA A 146 18.95 6.38 -14.37
N TRP A 147 19.47 5.32 -13.73
CA TRP A 147 20.92 5.11 -13.56
C TRP A 147 21.67 5.09 -14.90
N ARG A 148 21.18 4.35 -15.90
CA ARG A 148 21.84 4.23 -17.20
C ARG A 148 21.91 5.57 -17.94
N ILE A 149 20.87 6.38 -17.85
CA ILE A 149 20.80 7.72 -18.45
C ILE A 149 21.59 8.76 -17.64
N GLY A 150 21.88 8.48 -16.36
CA GLY A 150 22.54 9.43 -15.45
C GLY A 150 21.57 10.43 -14.82
N GLN A 151 20.31 10.05 -14.65
CA GLN A 151 19.24 10.88 -14.08
C GLN A 151 18.77 10.35 -12.71
N PRO A 152 18.21 11.21 -11.84
CA PRO A 152 17.59 10.76 -10.60
C PRO A 152 16.30 9.97 -10.89
N ALA A 153 15.87 9.13 -9.94
CA ALA A 153 14.65 8.33 -10.09
C ALA A 153 13.38 9.19 -10.30
N SER A 154 13.35 10.42 -9.79
CA SER A 154 12.25 11.37 -9.98
C SER A 154 12.00 11.72 -11.45
N TRP A 155 13.03 11.67 -12.30
CA TRP A 155 12.93 11.91 -13.74
C TRP A 155 12.06 10.87 -14.47
N LEU A 156 11.89 9.67 -13.90
CA LEU A 156 11.06 8.62 -14.50
C LEU A 156 9.59 9.04 -14.64
N THR A 157 9.12 9.96 -13.79
CA THR A 157 7.77 10.53 -13.89
C THR A 157 7.60 11.28 -15.21
N GLU A 158 8.57 12.12 -15.58
CA GLU A 158 8.56 12.84 -16.86
C GLU A 158 8.58 11.87 -18.04
N VAL A 159 9.42 10.83 -17.97
CA VAL A 159 9.48 9.78 -18.99
C VAL A 159 8.13 9.09 -19.16
N ALA A 160 7.49 8.72 -18.06
CA ALA A 160 6.19 8.08 -18.06
C ALA A 160 5.09 8.99 -18.63
N GLU A 161 5.09 10.28 -18.28
CA GLU A 161 4.11 11.27 -18.78
C GLU A 161 4.17 11.42 -20.31
N THR A 162 5.37 11.48 -20.90
CA THR A 162 5.53 11.55 -22.36
C THR A 162 5.02 10.29 -23.07
N GLY A 163 5.08 9.13 -22.40
CA GLY A 163 4.82 7.82 -23.01
C GLY A 163 5.96 7.28 -23.87
N PHE A 164 7.07 8.02 -24.05
CA PHE A 164 8.20 7.65 -24.91
C PHE A 164 9.14 6.67 -24.21
N CYS A 165 8.58 5.52 -23.84
CA CYS A 165 9.23 4.47 -23.07
C CYS A 165 9.57 3.24 -23.93
N GLY A 166 8.97 3.10 -25.11
CA GLY A 166 9.02 1.91 -25.95
C GLY A 166 7.93 0.89 -25.65
N VAL A 167 7.84 -0.12 -26.51
CA VAL A 167 6.78 -1.13 -26.54
C VAL A 167 7.32 -2.53 -26.31
N TYR A 168 6.52 -3.36 -25.66
CA TYR A 168 6.80 -4.78 -25.47
C TYR A 168 6.00 -5.61 -26.45
N LEU A 169 6.67 -6.61 -27.01
CA LEU A 169 6.20 -7.40 -28.13
C LEU A 169 6.34 -8.90 -27.82
N GLN A 170 5.33 -9.67 -28.23
CA GLN A 170 5.33 -11.13 -28.22
C GLN A 170 5.52 -11.68 -29.64
N VAL A 171 6.24 -12.78 -29.78
CA VAL A 171 6.48 -13.47 -31.05
C VAL A 171 5.28 -14.37 -31.36
N ILE A 172 4.51 -14.01 -32.39
CA ILE A 172 3.39 -14.82 -32.90
C ILE A 172 3.89 -15.79 -33.97
N LYS A 173 4.73 -15.31 -34.88
CA LYS A 173 5.40 -16.11 -35.91
C LYS A 173 6.90 -15.85 -35.83
N GLY A 174 7.68 -16.90 -35.59
CA GLY A 174 9.13 -16.84 -35.53
C GLY A 174 9.79 -16.63 -36.89
N GLY A 175 11.09 -16.37 -36.87
CA GLY A 175 11.89 -16.10 -38.06
C GLY A 175 13.07 -15.20 -37.75
N MET A 176 13.54 -14.48 -38.76
CA MET A 176 14.73 -13.64 -38.66
C MET A 176 14.39 -12.16 -38.85
N ILE A 177 14.96 -11.29 -38.00
CA ILE A 177 14.90 -9.82 -38.16
C ILE A 177 16.31 -9.26 -38.18
N LYS A 178 16.63 -8.40 -39.15
CA LYS A 178 17.92 -7.68 -39.24
C LYS A 178 17.72 -6.19 -39.51
N PRO A 179 18.75 -5.34 -39.28
CA PRO A 179 18.72 -3.96 -39.73
C PRO A 179 18.38 -3.85 -41.23
N GLY A 180 17.49 -2.91 -41.57
CA GLY A 180 16.97 -2.70 -42.92
C GLY A 180 15.65 -3.43 -43.22
N ASP A 181 15.25 -4.42 -42.42
CA ASP A 181 13.93 -5.05 -42.57
C ASP A 181 12.82 -4.03 -42.27
N THR A 182 11.67 -4.21 -42.92
CA THR A 182 10.51 -3.30 -42.77
C THR A 182 9.31 -4.06 -42.23
N ALA A 183 8.40 -3.35 -41.58
CA ALA A 183 7.14 -3.92 -41.13
C ALA A 183 5.95 -3.03 -41.48
N ARG A 184 4.82 -3.68 -41.72
CA ARG A 184 3.48 -3.08 -41.74
C ARG A 184 2.76 -3.39 -40.43
N ILE A 185 1.86 -2.50 -40.01
CA ILE A 185 1.04 -2.69 -38.81
C ILE A 185 -0.34 -3.20 -39.24
N ILE A 186 -0.76 -4.31 -38.66
CA ILE A 186 -2.16 -4.75 -38.67
C ILE A 186 -2.77 -4.25 -37.36
N PRO A 187 -3.81 -3.39 -37.41
CA PRO A 187 -4.49 -2.91 -36.22
C PRO A 187 -5.05 -4.03 -35.35
N THR A 188 -5.04 -3.79 -34.04
CA THR A 188 -5.71 -4.64 -33.06
C THR A 188 -7.19 -4.81 -33.39
N SER A 189 -7.71 -6.03 -33.19
CA SER A 189 -9.15 -6.31 -33.23
C SER A 189 -9.84 -6.08 -31.88
N CYS A 190 -9.09 -5.64 -30.85
CA CYS A 190 -9.67 -5.31 -29.56
C CYS A 190 -10.65 -4.13 -29.69
N GLU A 191 -11.83 -4.27 -29.09
CA GLU A 191 -12.86 -3.21 -29.07
C GLU A 191 -12.32 -1.93 -28.41
N GLU A 192 -11.62 -2.08 -27.29
CA GLU A 192 -10.93 -0.98 -26.64
C GLU A 192 -9.53 -0.77 -27.24
N LYS A 193 -9.35 0.33 -27.98
CA LYS A 193 -8.02 0.79 -28.43
C LYS A 193 -7.26 1.44 -27.27
N VAL A 194 -6.33 0.69 -26.68
CA VAL A 194 -5.48 1.15 -25.56
C VAL A 194 -4.04 1.37 -26.05
N PRO A 195 -3.53 2.61 -26.07
CA PRO A 195 -2.15 2.89 -26.46
C PRO A 195 -1.13 2.21 -25.55
N ALA A 196 0.02 1.79 -26.10
CA ALA A 196 1.11 1.22 -25.30
C ALA A 196 1.65 2.23 -24.24
N ALA A 197 1.64 3.53 -24.55
CA ALA A 197 2.01 4.60 -23.62
C ALA A 197 1.13 4.65 -22.35
N SER A 198 -0.12 4.17 -22.43
CA SER A 198 -1.04 4.20 -21.29
C SER A 198 -0.53 3.37 -20.11
N ILE A 199 0.33 2.37 -20.34
CA ILE A 199 0.90 1.56 -19.26
C ILE A 199 1.75 2.40 -18.30
N SER A 200 2.75 3.14 -18.81
CA SER A 200 3.64 3.95 -17.98
C SER A 200 2.90 5.15 -17.40
N GLN A 201 2.04 5.80 -18.20
CA GLN A 201 1.18 6.89 -17.74
C GLN A 201 0.27 6.46 -16.59
N CYS A 202 -0.31 5.25 -16.66
CA CYS A 202 -1.12 4.70 -15.57
C CYS A 202 -0.28 4.41 -14.33
N ALA A 203 0.89 3.77 -14.49
CA ALA A 203 1.75 3.38 -13.37
C ALA A 203 2.19 4.60 -12.54
N PHE A 204 2.59 5.68 -13.22
CA PHE A 204 3.06 6.93 -12.60
C PHE A 204 1.95 7.95 -12.33
N GLY A 205 0.75 7.74 -12.87
CA GLY A 205 -0.40 8.64 -12.68
C GLY A 205 -0.80 8.80 -11.22
N LYS A 206 -1.49 9.90 -10.88
CA LYS A 206 -1.88 10.15 -9.48
C LYS A 206 -3.01 9.21 -9.04
N ILE A 207 -2.98 8.80 -7.78
CA ILE A 207 -3.96 7.87 -7.19
C ILE A 207 -5.33 8.51 -6.90
N ASP A 208 -5.42 9.83 -6.90
CA ASP A 208 -6.66 10.59 -6.75
C ASP A 208 -7.22 11.09 -8.09
N ASP A 209 -6.58 10.75 -9.21
CA ASP A 209 -7.04 11.14 -10.52
C ASP A 209 -8.00 10.09 -11.11
N SER A 210 -9.24 10.51 -11.35
CA SER A 210 -10.26 9.73 -12.06
C SER A 210 -9.80 9.21 -13.43
N LYS A 211 -8.92 9.94 -14.13
CA LYS A 211 -8.38 9.52 -15.42
C LYS A 211 -7.44 8.32 -15.26
N THR A 212 -6.57 8.33 -14.26
CA THR A 212 -5.70 7.17 -13.94
C THR A 212 -6.53 5.94 -13.63
N ARG A 213 -7.63 6.09 -12.88
CA ARG A 213 -8.55 4.98 -12.58
C ARG A 213 -9.16 4.39 -13.86
N SER A 214 -9.77 5.23 -14.69
CA SER A 214 -10.38 4.80 -15.95
C SER A 214 -9.34 4.15 -16.88
N MET A 215 -8.13 4.70 -16.94
CA MET A 215 -7.03 4.13 -17.71
C MET A 215 -6.65 2.73 -17.20
N ALA A 216 -6.52 2.54 -15.89
CA ALA A 216 -6.20 1.24 -15.29
C ALA A 216 -7.27 0.19 -15.61
N GLU A 217 -8.55 0.53 -15.44
CA GLU A 217 -9.68 -0.35 -15.73
C GLU A 217 -9.71 -0.78 -17.22
N ARG A 218 -9.43 0.15 -18.14
CA ARG A 218 -9.35 -0.14 -19.58
C ARG A 218 -8.18 -1.04 -19.94
N ILE A 219 -6.99 -0.75 -19.40
CA ILE A 219 -5.79 -1.58 -19.64
C ILE A 219 -6.04 -3.02 -19.22
N LEU A 220 -6.62 -3.25 -18.04
CA LEU A 220 -6.84 -4.60 -17.49
C LEU A 220 -7.88 -5.43 -18.27
N ARG A 221 -8.67 -4.81 -19.15
CA ARG A 221 -9.61 -5.53 -20.04
C ARG A 221 -8.95 -6.07 -21.31
N VAL A 222 -7.73 -5.64 -21.61
CA VAL A 222 -7.03 -6.05 -22.83
C VAL A 222 -6.51 -7.49 -22.69
N PRO A 223 -6.97 -8.46 -23.50
CA PRO A 223 -6.65 -9.87 -23.30
C PRO A 223 -5.17 -10.23 -23.52
N VAL A 224 -4.48 -9.49 -24.39
CA VAL A 224 -3.08 -9.73 -24.77
C VAL A 224 -2.08 -9.06 -23.82
N LEU A 225 -2.55 -8.44 -22.73
CA LEU A 225 -1.69 -7.72 -21.80
C LEU A 225 -0.72 -8.67 -21.09
N GLN A 226 0.59 -8.39 -21.20
CA GLN A 226 1.61 -9.18 -20.51
C GLN A 226 1.48 -9.14 -18.97
N HIS A 227 2.00 -10.16 -18.29
CA HIS A 227 1.80 -10.38 -16.86
C HIS A 227 2.36 -9.26 -16.00
N MET A 228 3.55 -8.75 -16.34
CA MET A 228 4.17 -7.66 -15.59
C MET A 228 3.32 -6.39 -15.63
N ASN A 229 2.84 -5.98 -16.80
CA ASN A 229 1.99 -4.80 -16.92
C ASN A 229 0.64 -5.01 -16.23
N HIS A 230 0.04 -6.20 -16.35
CA HIS A 230 -1.17 -6.56 -15.60
C HIS A 230 -0.97 -6.37 -14.09
N LYS A 231 0.14 -6.86 -13.53
CA LYS A 231 0.46 -6.71 -12.11
C LYS A 231 0.64 -5.25 -11.70
N VAL A 232 1.46 -4.48 -12.42
CA VAL A 232 1.69 -3.06 -12.12
C VAL A 232 0.38 -2.28 -12.11
N VAL A 233 -0.47 -2.49 -13.11
CA VAL A 233 -1.74 -1.77 -13.25
C VAL A 233 -2.77 -2.24 -12.22
N THR A 234 -2.85 -3.55 -11.94
CA THR A 234 -3.70 -4.09 -10.86
C THR A 234 -3.33 -3.48 -9.51
N ARG A 235 -2.02 -3.42 -9.21
CA ARG A 235 -1.54 -2.81 -7.96
C ARG A 235 -1.90 -1.34 -7.87
N LYS A 236 -1.79 -0.61 -8.98
CA LYS A 236 -2.17 0.79 -9.06
C LYS A 236 -3.67 0.99 -8.81
N LEU A 237 -4.51 0.19 -9.46
CA LEU A 237 -5.96 0.25 -9.30
C LEU A 237 -6.38 -0.05 -7.86
N ALA A 238 -5.77 -1.04 -7.22
CA ALA A 238 -6.02 -1.36 -5.81
C ALA A 238 -5.73 -0.15 -4.91
N LEU A 239 -4.60 0.56 -5.10
CA LEU A 239 -4.29 1.76 -4.30
C LEU A 239 -5.26 2.91 -4.51
N ILE A 240 -5.76 3.09 -5.75
CA ILE A 240 -6.81 4.06 -6.05
C ILE A 240 -8.09 3.70 -5.29
N GLN A 241 -8.48 2.42 -5.32
CA GLN A 241 -9.66 1.91 -4.64
C GLN A 241 -9.53 2.00 -3.11
N ASP A 242 -8.36 1.71 -2.55
CA ASP A 242 -8.07 1.84 -1.13
C ASP A 242 -8.25 3.29 -0.66
N LYS A 243 -7.66 4.24 -1.38
CA LYS A 243 -7.76 5.67 -1.05
C LYS A 243 -9.21 6.16 -1.15
N ALA A 244 -9.94 5.75 -2.19
CA ALA A 244 -11.35 6.09 -2.35
C ALA A 244 -12.21 5.50 -1.22
N SER A 245 -11.89 4.27 -0.79
CA SER A 245 -12.64 3.57 0.24
C SER A 245 -12.30 4.04 1.66
N ALA A 246 -11.08 4.53 1.95
CA ALA A 246 -10.64 4.83 3.32
C ALA A 246 -11.53 5.81 4.12
N LYS A 247 -12.32 6.64 3.44
CA LYS A 247 -13.22 7.65 4.06
C LYS A 247 -14.68 7.53 3.62
N GLN A 248 -15.05 6.48 2.91
CA GLN A 248 -16.41 6.33 2.38
C GLN A 248 -17.42 6.09 3.52
N GLY A 249 -18.53 6.83 3.52
CA GLY A 249 -19.63 6.63 4.45
C GLY A 249 -19.36 7.04 5.90
N ARG A 250 -18.27 7.76 6.19
CA ARG A 250 -18.01 8.31 7.53
C ARG A 250 -19.11 9.31 7.93
N TRP A 251 -19.51 9.25 9.20
CA TRP A 251 -20.41 10.19 9.86
C TRP A 251 -19.67 10.97 10.96
N PRO A 252 -20.06 12.24 11.19
CA PRO A 252 -19.53 13.03 12.30
C PRO A 252 -20.18 12.63 13.62
N GLY A 253 -19.45 12.76 14.72
CA GLY A 253 -19.99 12.55 16.07
C GLY A 253 -20.55 11.13 16.31
N TRP A 254 -21.70 11.06 16.99
CA TRP A 254 -22.29 9.79 17.47
C TRP A 254 -23.43 9.31 16.57
N ARG A 255 -23.40 8.03 16.19
CA ARG A 255 -24.50 7.34 15.49
C ARG A 255 -24.96 6.15 16.31
N SER A 256 -26.27 5.97 16.43
CA SER A 256 -26.84 4.81 17.10
C SER A 256 -26.71 3.57 16.22
N LEU A 257 -26.00 2.54 16.69
CA LEU A 257 -25.94 1.22 16.07
C LEU A 257 -26.57 0.17 17.00
N GLU A 258 -27.16 -0.87 16.44
CA GLU A 258 -27.82 -1.94 17.18
C GLU A 258 -26.97 -3.20 17.26
N ILE A 259 -26.96 -3.85 18.42
CA ILE A 259 -26.33 -5.15 18.63
C ILE A 259 -27.22 -6.21 17.99
N VAL A 260 -26.84 -6.70 16.82
CA VAL A 260 -27.62 -7.69 16.07
C VAL A 260 -27.22 -9.14 16.35
N LYS A 261 -26.04 -9.35 16.94
CA LYS A 261 -25.53 -10.67 17.31
C LYS A 261 -24.49 -10.57 18.42
N ILE A 262 -24.51 -11.55 19.33
CA ILE A 262 -23.47 -11.75 20.36
C ILE A 262 -22.96 -13.19 20.25
N VAL A 263 -21.64 -13.38 20.32
CA VAL A 263 -20.99 -14.71 20.30
C VAL A 263 -20.04 -14.82 21.50
N GLU A 264 -20.16 -15.90 22.27
CA GLU A 264 -19.19 -16.26 23.31
C GLU A 264 -17.99 -16.93 22.64
N GLU A 265 -16.83 -16.27 22.63
CA GLU A 265 -15.60 -16.74 21.97
C GLU A 265 -14.69 -17.53 22.93
N SER A 266 -14.82 -17.25 24.23
CA SER A 266 -14.21 -18.00 25.35
C SER A 266 -14.90 -17.60 26.65
N GLU A 267 -14.50 -18.22 27.78
CA GLU A 267 -14.96 -17.86 29.13
C GLU A 267 -14.75 -16.37 29.49
N THR A 268 -13.87 -15.66 28.77
CA THR A 268 -13.50 -14.26 29.07
C THR A 268 -13.70 -13.32 27.89
N VAL A 269 -14.14 -13.77 26.72
CA VAL A 269 -14.25 -12.93 25.51
C VAL A 269 -15.60 -13.13 24.83
N LYS A 270 -16.29 -12.01 24.56
CA LYS A 270 -17.51 -11.97 23.74
C LYS A 270 -17.29 -11.12 22.51
N SER A 271 -17.81 -11.55 21.38
CA SER A 271 -17.92 -10.75 20.15
C SER A 271 -19.30 -10.13 20.03
N PHE A 272 -19.37 -8.83 19.74
CA PHE A 272 -20.59 -8.07 19.52
C PHE A 272 -20.61 -7.58 18.08
N TYR A 273 -21.74 -7.79 17.40
CA TYR A 273 -21.95 -7.36 16.01
C TYR A 273 -22.89 -6.17 15.97
N PHE A 274 -22.48 -5.10 15.29
CA PHE A 274 -23.22 -3.85 15.19
C PHE A 274 -23.71 -3.61 13.76
N ALA A 275 -25.00 -3.31 13.61
CA ALA A 275 -25.59 -2.90 12.34
C ALA A 275 -26.26 -1.52 12.46
N ALA A 276 -26.40 -0.84 11.31
CA ALA A 276 -27.12 0.42 11.22
C ALA A 276 -28.64 0.21 11.38
N VAL A 277 -29.30 1.07 12.16
CA VAL A 277 -30.77 1.04 12.38
C VAL A 277 -31.54 1.97 11.45
N ASP A 278 -30.83 2.89 10.78
CA ASP A 278 -31.38 3.98 9.97
C ASP A 278 -31.40 3.65 8.47
N ASN A 279 -31.13 2.38 8.09
CA ASN A 279 -30.97 1.90 6.72
C ASN A 279 -29.92 2.65 5.87
N LYS A 280 -29.06 3.46 6.50
CA LYS A 280 -27.94 4.11 5.80
C LYS A 280 -26.72 3.19 5.82
N PRO A 281 -25.88 3.21 4.78
CA PRO A 281 -24.66 2.41 4.75
C PRO A 281 -23.75 2.67 5.96
N LEU A 282 -23.02 1.65 6.39
CA LEU A 282 -21.92 1.81 7.34
C LEU A 282 -20.70 2.42 6.63
N ALA A 283 -19.76 2.94 7.40
CA ALA A 283 -18.50 3.41 6.88
C ALA A 283 -17.60 2.22 6.58
N THR A 284 -16.89 2.27 5.46
CA THR A 284 -15.73 1.41 5.21
C THR A 284 -14.62 1.69 6.23
N TYR A 285 -13.74 0.73 6.43
CA TYR A 285 -12.62 0.82 7.37
C TYR A 285 -11.41 0.09 6.81
N GLN A 286 -10.25 0.39 7.37
CA GLN A 286 -9.01 -0.35 7.11
C GLN A 286 -8.77 -1.38 8.22
N PRO A 287 -8.15 -2.53 7.91
CA PRO A 287 -7.87 -3.55 8.90
C PRO A 287 -6.92 -3.00 9.97
N GLY A 288 -7.23 -3.27 11.24
CA GLY A 288 -6.55 -2.68 12.39
C GLY A 288 -7.22 -1.45 12.98
N GLN A 289 -8.18 -0.82 12.29
CA GLN A 289 -8.98 0.27 12.87
C GLN A 289 -9.93 -0.20 13.98
N PHE A 290 -10.40 0.74 14.79
CA PHE A 290 -11.29 0.51 15.93
C PHE A 290 -12.59 1.31 15.84
N LEU A 291 -13.60 0.88 16.60
CA LEU A 291 -14.80 1.66 16.90
C LEU A 291 -14.68 2.32 18.26
N THR A 292 -15.14 3.57 18.36
CA THR A 292 -15.34 4.27 19.64
C THR A 292 -16.81 4.16 20.02
N VAL A 293 -17.08 3.57 21.18
CA VAL A 293 -18.43 3.24 21.66
C VAL A 293 -18.67 3.95 22.99
N ARG A 294 -19.80 4.65 23.08
CA ARG A 294 -20.29 5.27 24.31
C ARG A 294 -21.35 4.38 24.94
N LEU A 295 -21.09 3.98 26.18
CA LEU A 295 -21.99 3.21 27.01
C LEU A 295 -22.93 4.16 27.78
N PRO A 296 -24.19 3.78 28.03
CA PRO A 296 -25.13 4.48 28.91
C PRO A 296 -24.61 4.95 30.27
N SER A 297 -23.60 4.28 30.85
CA SER A 297 -22.91 4.79 32.05
C SER A 297 -22.14 6.11 31.85
N GLY A 298 -22.02 6.57 30.60
CA GLY A 298 -21.17 7.68 30.19
C GLY A 298 -19.76 7.25 29.81
N LEU A 299 -19.37 6.00 30.07
CA LEU A 299 -18.05 5.49 29.70
C LEU A 299 -17.90 5.42 28.18
N VAL A 300 -16.80 5.97 27.67
CA VAL A 300 -16.37 5.80 26.29
C VAL A 300 -15.24 4.78 26.27
N ARG A 301 -15.32 3.82 25.35
CA ARG A 301 -14.32 2.77 25.14
C ARG A 301 -14.08 2.54 23.67
N GLN A 302 -12.92 1.99 23.36
CA GLN A 302 -12.49 1.68 22.00
C GLN A 302 -12.23 0.18 21.91
N TRP A 303 -12.65 -0.41 20.80
CA TRP A 303 -12.35 -1.80 20.47
C TRP A 303 -12.01 -1.92 19.00
N SER A 304 -10.88 -2.57 18.69
CA SER A 304 -10.50 -2.88 17.32
C SER A 304 -11.64 -3.63 16.63
N ILE A 305 -11.93 -3.25 15.39
CA ILE A 305 -12.84 -4.00 14.54
C ILE A 305 -12.17 -5.35 14.29
N SER A 306 -12.82 -6.43 14.71
CA SER A 306 -12.25 -7.78 14.74
C SER A 306 -12.72 -8.65 13.59
N SER A 307 -13.36 -8.08 12.58
CA SER A 307 -13.77 -8.76 11.35
C SER A 307 -13.18 -8.07 10.13
N TRP A 308 -12.87 -8.84 9.08
CA TRP A 308 -12.60 -8.36 7.73
C TRP A 308 -13.34 -9.27 6.76
N SER A 309 -13.88 -8.72 5.66
CA SER A 309 -14.55 -9.52 4.62
C SER A 309 -13.64 -9.66 3.40
N PRO A 310 -12.96 -10.81 3.22
CA PRO A 310 -12.00 -11.04 2.14
C PRO A 310 -12.60 -10.91 0.73
N GLU A 311 -13.88 -11.24 0.59
CA GLU A 311 -14.61 -11.23 -0.69
C GLU A 311 -14.96 -9.81 -1.15
N SER A 312 -14.68 -8.80 -0.32
CA SER A 312 -15.22 -7.45 -0.51
C SER A 312 -14.38 -6.37 0.18
N THR A 313 -13.05 -6.42 -0.01
CA THR A 313 -12.03 -5.47 0.53
C THR A 313 -12.42 -3.99 0.44
N HIS A 314 -13.18 -3.59 -0.58
CA HIS A 314 -13.65 -2.22 -0.81
C HIS A 314 -15.17 -2.02 -0.66
N ALA A 315 -15.93 -3.05 -0.28
CA ALA A 315 -17.37 -2.92 -0.13
C ALA A 315 -17.75 -2.28 1.20
N ILE A 316 -18.92 -1.65 1.20
CA ILE A 316 -19.55 -1.13 2.41
C ILE A 316 -19.91 -2.33 3.30
N PRO A 317 -19.43 -2.36 4.56
CA PRO A 317 -19.76 -3.45 5.47
C PRO A 317 -21.25 -3.43 5.82
N THR A 318 -21.84 -4.62 5.96
CA THR A 318 -23.22 -4.78 6.45
C THR A 318 -23.29 -4.69 7.98
N GLN A 319 -22.20 -5.03 8.66
CA GLN A 319 -22.05 -5.00 10.11
C GLN A 319 -20.58 -4.85 10.51
N TYR A 320 -20.33 -4.34 11.70
CA TYR A 320 -19.02 -4.41 12.35
C TYR A 320 -19.00 -5.52 13.40
N ARG A 321 -17.87 -6.16 13.61
CA ARG A 321 -17.61 -7.01 14.79
C ARG A 321 -16.57 -6.35 15.69
N ILE A 322 -16.81 -6.30 16.99
CA ILE A 322 -15.76 -6.08 18.00
C ILE A 322 -15.69 -7.30 18.91
N SER A 323 -14.51 -7.62 19.42
CA SER A 323 -14.32 -8.73 20.35
C SER A 323 -13.70 -8.23 21.64
N VAL A 324 -14.45 -8.39 22.73
CA VAL A 324 -14.21 -7.69 23.98
C VAL A 324 -13.86 -8.70 25.05
N LYS A 325 -12.63 -8.57 25.59
CA LYS A 325 -12.22 -9.29 26.80
C LYS A 325 -12.90 -8.66 28.02
N ARG A 326 -13.49 -9.50 28.87
CA ARG A 326 -14.12 -9.11 30.13
C ARG A 326 -13.06 -8.69 31.13
N GLU A 327 -13.03 -7.40 31.44
CA GLU A 327 -12.19 -6.82 32.48
C GLU A 327 -13.08 -5.97 33.42
N LYS A 328 -12.59 -4.84 33.93
CA LYS A 328 -13.36 -3.93 34.80
C LYS A 328 -14.08 -2.86 33.97
N ASN A 329 -14.93 -2.07 34.61
CA ASN A 329 -15.56 -0.87 34.02
C ASN A 329 -16.38 -1.18 32.75
N GLY A 330 -16.09 -0.49 31.65
CA GLY A 330 -16.90 -0.53 30.43
C GLY A 330 -16.97 -1.90 29.75
N SER A 331 -15.91 -2.71 29.82
CA SER A 331 -15.96 -4.08 29.28
C SER A 331 -16.87 -4.99 30.11
N LEU A 332 -16.84 -4.87 31.44
CA LEU A 332 -17.77 -5.61 32.32
C LEU A 332 -19.21 -5.19 32.07
N GLU A 333 -19.45 -3.89 31.92
CA GLU A 333 -20.77 -3.35 31.62
C GLU A 333 -21.30 -3.90 30.30
N LEU A 334 -20.49 -3.86 29.24
CA LEU A 334 -20.86 -4.40 27.93
C LEU A 334 -21.20 -5.89 28.01
N HIS A 335 -20.45 -6.66 28.80
CA HIS A 335 -20.65 -8.11 28.97
C HIS A 335 -21.90 -8.50 29.75
N THR A 336 -22.33 -7.66 30.69
CA THR A 336 -23.33 -8.03 31.71
C THR A 336 -24.67 -7.32 31.57
N LYS A 337 -24.71 -6.16 30.91
CA LYS A 337 -25.91 -5.33 30.84
C LYS A 337 -26.56 -5.26 29.45
N TYR A 338 -25.90 -5.76 28.40
CA TYR A 338 -26.39 -5.61 27.03
C TYR A 338 -26.67 -6.96 26.37
N SER A 339 -27.72 -6.96 25.56
CA SER A 339 -28.26 -8.09 24.81
C SER A 339 -28.47 -7.72 23.35
N ILE A 340 -28.83 -8.71 22.54
CA ILE A 340 -29.24 -8.48 21.15
C ILE A 340 -30.48 -7.56 21.13
N GLY A 341 -30.48 -6.58 20.24
CA GLY A 341 -31.51 -5.53 20.12
C GLY A 341 -31.16 -4.22 20.81
N ASP A 342 -30.18 -4.22 21.72
CA ASP A 342 -29.76 -2.98 22.39
C ASP A 342 -29.00 -2.05 21.44
N ARG A 343 -29.12 -0.75 21.69
CA ARG A 343 -28.53 0.30 20.86
C ARG A 343 -27.45 1.05 21.62
N LEU A 344 -26.30 1.24 20.97
CA LEU A 344 -25.17 1.98 21.51
C LEU A 344 -24.78 3.11 20.57
N SER A 345 -24.25 4.18 21.15
CA SER A 345 -23.73 5.32 20.39
C SER A 345 -22.30 5.04 19.95
N VAL A 346 -22.04 5.09 18.65
CA VAL A 346 -20.77 4.71 18.02
C VAL A 346 -20.27 5.82 17.10
N ARG A 347 -18.96 6.09 17.14
CA ARG A 347 -18.30 6.97 16.15
C ARG A 347 -17.80 6.17 14.95
N SER A 348 -17.59 6.86 13.83
CA SER A 348 -17.00 6.24 12.63
C SER A 348 -15.67 5.53 12.95
N PRO A 349 -15.33 4.46 12.21
CA PRO A 349 -14.04 3.78 12.33
C PRO A 349 -12.86 4.74 12.30
N ALA A 350 -11.91 4.54 13.20
CA ALA A 350 -10.72 5.38 13.38
C ALA A 350 -9.48 4.52 13.67
N GLY A 351 -8.30 5.13 13.58
CA GLY A 351 -7.03 4.44 13.81
C GLY A 351 -6.10 4.50 12.60
N THR A 352 -4.80 4.53 12.89
CA THR A 352 -3.68 4.59 11.94
C THR A 352 -2.84 3.32 11.95
N PHE A 353 -3.12 2.40 12.88
CA PHE A 353 -2.50 1.09 12.97
C PHE A 353 -3.06 0.18 11.87
N VAL A 354 -2.60 0.38 10.64
CA VAL A 354 -3.09 -0.30 9.44
C VAL A 354 -1.90 -0.87 8.63
N PRO A 355 -2.08 -1.95 7.85
CA PRO A 355 -1.01 -2.50 7.02
C PRO A 355 -0.55 -1.57 5.92
N GLU A 356 0.76 -1.55 5.68
CA GLU A 356 1.39 -0.91 4.54
C GLU A 356 1.36 -1.84 3.32
N TRP A 357 0.65 -1.43 2.27
CA TRP A 357 0.51 -2.18 1.01
C TRP A 357 0.72 -1.31 -0.24
N SER A 358 1.21 -0.09 -0.07
CA SER A 358 1.55 0.85 -1.16
C SER A 358 2.95 0.66 -1.72
N ASN A 359 3.87 0.07 -0.95
CA ASN A 359 5.21 -0.28 -1.41
C ASN A 359 5.16 -1.15 -2.67
N GLU A 360 5.90 -0.79 -3.73
CA GLU A 360 5.95 -1.57 -4.98
C GLU A 360 6.43 -3.00 -4.73
N PHE A 361 7.42 -3.14 -3.85
CA PHE A 361 7.97 -4.40 -3.36
C PHE A 361 7.77 -4.48 -1.84
N PRO A 362 6.58 -4.89 -1.37
CA PRO A 362 6.31 -4.95 0.06
C PRO A 362 7.25 -5.98 0.72
N PRO A 363 7.94 -5.61 1.81
CA PRO A 363 8.74 -6.57 2.56
C PRO A 363 7.84 -7.61 3.22
N ARG A 364 8.43 -8.69 3.75
CA ARG A 364 7.69 -9.67 4.55
C ARG A 364 6.97 -8.97 5.71
N GLN A 365 5.71 -9.31 5.97
CA GLN A 365 4.96 -8.73 7.09
C GLN A 365 4.99 -9.67 8.30
N ILE A 366 5.17 -9.12 9.50
CA ILE A 366 5.19 -9.86 10.76
C ILE A 366 4.08 -9.30 11.65
N TYR A 367 3.09 -10.11 11.97
CA TYR A 367 1.96 -9.75 12.82
C TYR A 367 2.14 -10.41 14.18
N ILE A 368 2.27 -9.61 15.24
CA ILE A 368 2.64 -10.08 16.58
C ILE A 368 1.55 -9.66 17.56
N SER A 369 0.95 -10.62 18.25
CA SER A 369 -0.12 -10.35 19.22
C SER A 369 0.13 -11.02 20.57
N ALA A 370 -0.38 -10.38 21.63
CA ALA A 370 -0.53 -11.00 22.95
C ALA A 370 -1.97 -10.88 23.44
N GLY A 371 -2.60 -12.03 23.75
CA GLY A 371 -3.99 -12.09 24.23
C GLY A 371 -4.98 -11.42 23.28
N ILE A 372 -5.82 -10.52 23.80
CA ILE A 372 -6.86 -9.83 23.01
C ILE A 372 -6.31 -8.91 21.91
N GLY A 373 -5.01 -8.58 21.95
CA GLY A 373 -4.31 -7.90 20.86
C GLY A 373 -4.31 -8.67 19.53
N ILE A 374 -4.81 -9.92 19.51
CA ILE A 374 -5.10 -10.66 18.27
C ILE A 374 -6.13 -9.97 17.37
N THR A 375 -7.02 -9.14 17.95
CA THR A 375 -8.16 -8.56 17.22
C THR A 375 -7.77 -7.72 15.98
N PRO A 376 -6.85 -6.73 16.06
CA PRO A 376 -6.37 -6.05 14.85
C PRO A 376 -5.56 -6.99 13.96
N MET A 377 -4.72 -7.87 14.55
CA MET A 377 -3.86 -8.78 13.78
C MET A 377 -4.64 -9.73 12.88
N LEU A 378 -5.78 -10.24 13.35
CA LEU A 378 -6.64 -11.11 12.55
C LEU A 378 -7.14 -10.37 11.30
N THR A 379 -7.66 -9.15 11.47
CA THR A 379 -8.16 -8.38 10.31
C THR A 379 -7.04 -8.01 9.35
N MET A 380 -5.85 -7.70 9.85
CA MET A 380 -4.67 -7.45 9.02
C MET A 380 -4.25 -8.69 8.24
N LEU A 381 -4.27 -9.88 8.86
CA LEU A 381 -3.97 -11.14 8.18
C LEU A 381 -5.02 -11.50 7.12
N GLN A 382 -6.31 -11.35 7.45
CA GLN A 382 -7.40 -11.56 6.49
C GLN A 382 -7.26 -10.60 5.29
N ALA A 383 -6.97 -9.33 5.56
CA ALA A 383 -6.70 -8.35 4.52
C ALA A 383 -5.46 -8.71 3.69
N HIS A 384 -4.35 -9.09 4.33
CA HIS A 384 -3.09 -9.48 3.68
C HIS A 384 -3.32 -10.50 2.56
N PHE A 385 -4.09 -11.56 2.84
CA PHE A 385 -4.32 -12.62 1.85
C PHE A 385 -5.46 -12.34 0.88
N SER A 386 -6.32 -11.35 1.15
CA SER A 386 -7.36 -10.88 0.22
C SER A 386 -6.92 -9.73 -0.69
N HIS A 387 -5.86 -9.01 -0.32
CA HIS A 387 -5.43 -7.80 -1.01
C HIS A 387 -4.45 -8.11 -2.15
N SER A 388 -4.70 -7.60 -3.35
CA SER A 388 -3.88 -7.87 -4.55
C SER A 388 -2.41 -7.48 -4.39
N ASN A 389 -2.13 -6.50 -3.52
CA ASN A 389 -0.76 -6.02 -3.33
C ASN A 389 0.03 -6.86 -2.32
N LEU A 390 -0.63 -7.72 -1.53
CA LEU A 390 -0.02 -8.48 -0.44
C LEU A 390 -0.24 -10.00 -0.53
N SER A 391 -1.18 -10.50 -1.33
CA SER A 391 -1.62 -11.91 -1.30
C SER A 391 -0.52 -12.95 -1.54
N ILE A 392 0.59 -12.56 -2.16
CA ILE A 392 1.79 -13.38 -2.42
C ILE A 392 3.02 -12.95 -1.60
N THR A 393 2.86 -11.94 -0.76
CA THR A 393 3.89 -11.49 0.18
C THR A 393 3.95 -12.48 1.33
N HIS A 394 5.16 -12.73 1.84
CA HIS A 394 5.31 -13.61 2.99
C HIS A 394 4.73 -12.93 4.24
N ALA A 395 4.05 -13.70 5.08
CA ALA A 395 3.57 -13.27 6.37
C ALA A 395 4.04 -14.23 7.47
N ILE A 396 4.40 -13.67 8.63
CA ILE A 396 4.58 -14.45 9.86
C ILE A 396 3.59 -13.93 10.90
N PHE A 397 2.78 -14.82 11.44
CA PHE A 397 1.92 -14.53 12.57
C PHE A 397 2.52 -15.14 13.84
N ILE A 398 2.75 -14.31 14.85
CA ILE A 398 3.21 -14.72 16.18
C ILE A 398 2.11 -14.37 17.18
N HIS A 399 1.56 -15.37 17.86
CA HIS A 399 0.53 -15.18 18.88
C HIS A 399 0.99 -15.70 20.24
N VAL A 400 0.89 -14.87 21.27
CA VAL A 400 1.19 -15.23 22.65
C VAL A 400 -0.10 -15.24 23.46
N THR A 401 -0.39 -16.36 24.12
CA THR A 401 -1.54 -16.48 25.03
C THR A 401 -1.18 -17.36 26.22
N ARG A 402 -2.13 -17.58 27.15
CA ARG A 402 -1.86 -18.39 28.34
C ARG A 402 -1.86 -19.87 28.00
N ASN A 403 -2.92 -20.32 27.35
CA ASN A 403 -3.20 -21.71 27.00
C ASN A 403 -4.34 -21.78 25.98
N SER A 404 -4.71 -22.99 25.56
CA SER A 404 -5.82 -23.23 24.61
C SER A 404 -7.16 -22.62 25.03
N LYS A 405 -7.47 -22.55 26.33
CA LYS A 405 -8.73 -21.91 26.80
C LYS A 405 -8.78 -20.41 26.55
N THR A 406 -7.63 -19.78 26.46
CA THR A 406 -7.47 -18.34 26.16
C THR A 406 -7.04 -18.07 24.73
N ASP A 407 -6.72 -19.12 23.96
CA ASP A 407 -6.56 -19.06 22.51
C ASP A 407 -7.96 -19.08 21.88
N VAL A 408 -8.63 -17.93 21.94
CA VAL A 408 -10.05 -17.72 21.57
C VAL A 408 -10.39 -18.29 20.19
N SER A 409 -11.65 -18.68 19.95
CA SER A 409 -12.11 -19.17 18.64
C SER A 409 -11.80 -18.23 17.47
N ILE A 410 -11.65 -16.93 17.72
CA ILE A 410 -11.17 -15.93 16.77
C ILE A 410 -9.82 -16.33 16.14
N SER A 411 -8.91 -16.96 16.90
CA SER A 411 -7.61 -17.43 16.41
C SER A 411 -7.69 -18.69 15.51
N GLN A 412 -8.86 -19.34 15.46
CA GLN A 412 -9.12 -20.47 14.56
C GLN A 412 -9.54 -19.99 13.16
N ASN A 413 -9.94 -18.73 13.01
CA ASN A 413 -10.35 -18.12 11.73
C ASN A 413 -9.16 -17.52 10.95
N LEU A 414 -7.97 -18.07 11.12
CA LEU A 414 -6.79 -17.61 10.40
C LEU A 414 -6.83 -18.07 8.93
N PRO A 415 -6.37 -17.23 7.99
CA PRO A 415 -6.31 -17.61 6.58
C PRO A 415 -5.33 -18.78 6.36
N SER A 416 -5.65 -19.67 5.42
CA SER A 416 -4.74 -20.73 4.98
C SER A 416 -3.98 -20.28 3.74
N SER A 417 -2.65 -20.23 3.82
CA SER A 417 -1.78 -19.85 2.70
C SER A 417 -0.39 -20.46 2.86
N ARG A 418 0.21 -20.88 1.74
CA ARG A 418 1.62 -21.31 1.72
C ARG A 418 2.61 -20.20 2.06
N PHE A 419 2.17 -18.95 1.99
CA PHE A 419 2.97 -17.76 2.31
C PHE A 419 2.82 -17.31 3.77
N LEU A 420 1.95 -17.98 4.56
CA LEU A 420 1.77 -17.70 5.97
C LEU A 420 2.52 -18.72 6.84
N ARG A 421 3.34 -18.23 7.76
CA ARG A 421 3.86 -19.02 8.87
C ARG A 421 3.17 -18.60 10.17
N ILE A 422 2.57 -19.54 10.88
CA ILE A 422 1.94 -19.30 12.19
C ILE A 422 2.85 -19.85 13.28
N ILE A 423 3.03 -19.08 14.36
CA ILE A 423 3.83 -19.44 15.53
C ILE A 423 3.06 -19.00 16.79
N ARG A 424 2.77 -19.94 17.67
CA ARG A 424 2.03 -19.76 18.91
C ARG A 424 2.92 -20.04 20.12
N PHE A 425 2.79 -19.17 21.10
CA PHE A 425 3.44 -19.28 22.39
C PHE A 425 2.40 -19.40 23.51
N TYR A 426 2.50 -20.46 24.32
CA TYR A 426 1.67 -20.62 25.51
C TYR A 426 2.49 -20.38 26.77
N THR A 427 2.09 -19.40 27.58
CA THR A 427 2.81 -19.01 28.80
C THR A 427 2.47 -19.87 30.02
N ALA A 428 1.34 -20.58 29.99
CA ALA A 428 0.86 -21.47 31.05
C ALA A 428 0.00 -22.60 30.43
N PRO A 429 0.61 -23.48 29.61
CA PRO A 429 -0.11 -24.59 28.97
C PRO A 429 -0.75 -25.51 30.01
N ILE A 430 -1.95 -25.99 29.70
CA ILE A 430 -2.71 -26.91 30.54
C ILE A 430 -2.19 -28.33 30.31
N PRO A 431 -1.70 -29.04 31.36
CA PRO A 431 -1.26 -30.42 31.24
C PRO A 431 -2.31 -31.30 30.55
N ASP A 432 -1.86 -32.24 29.71
CA ASP A 432 -2.65 -33.21 28.95
C ASP A 432 -3.61 -32.63 27.89
N LEU A 433 -3.92 -31.33 27.93
CA LEU A 433 -4.73 -30.63 26.94
C LEU A 433 -3.86 -29.88 25.91
N ASP A 434 -2.82 -29.20 26.36
CA ASP A 434 -1.93 -28.39 25.53
C ASP A 434 -0.65 -29.15 25.19
N VAL A 435 -0.55 -29.62 23.95
CA VAL A 435 0.60 -30.40 23.48
C VAL A 435 1.47 -29.53 22.56
N GLU A 436 2.71 -29.29 22.97
CA GLU A 436 3.71 -28.57 22.19
C GLU A 436 4.00 -29.30 20.86
N GLY A 437 4.16 -28.55 19.78
CA GLY A 437 4.28 -29.06 18.40
C GLY A 437 2.95 -29.48 17.75
N LYS A 438 1.84 -29.49 18.50
CA LYS A 438 0.49 -29.77 17.97
C LYS A 438 -0.46 -28.59 18.11
N HIS A 439 -0.59 -28.06 19.33
CA HIS A 439 -1.52 -26.96 19.64
C HIS A 439 -0.81 -25.61 19.66
N PHE A 440 0.48 -25.59 20.00
CA PHE A 440 1.33 -24.41 20.05
C PHE A 440 2.79 -24.80 19.77
N GLU A 441 3.63 -23.85 19.38
CA GLU A 441 5.02 -24.13 18.99
C GLU A 441 6.02 -24.00 20.13
N PHE A 442 5.78 -23.11 21.11
CA PHE A 442 6.75 -22.83 22.17
C PHE A 442 6.09 -22.53 23.51
N THR A 443 6.66 -23.04 24.59
CA THR A 443 6.28 -22.63 25.96
C THR A 443 6.96 -21.29 26.33
N GLY A 444 6.22 -20.37 26.96
CA GLY A 444 6.73 -19.09 27.44
C GLY A 444 6.43 -17.89 26.52
N ARG A 445 7.41 -16.99 26.36
CA ARG A 445 7.31 -15.80 25.49
C ARG A 445 8.46 -15.80 24.47
N PRO A 446 8.30 -15.14 23.30
CA PRO A 446 9.40 -14.97 22.35
C PRO A 446 10.62 -14.28 23.00
N SER A 447 11.82 -14.82 22.80
CA SER A 447 13.08 -14.24 23.28
C SER A 447 13.84 -13.47 22.17
N ALA A 448 14.92 -12.79 22.53
CA ALA A 448 15.81 -12.15 21.56
C ALA A 448 16.43 -13.18 20.60
N GLU A 449 16.84 -14.35 21.12
CA GLU A 449 17.42 -15.45 20.35
C GLU A 449 16.43 -16.03 19.35
N PHE A 450 15.15 -16.09 19.72
CA PHE A 450 14.08 -16.51 18.82
C PHE A 450 13.99 -15.58 17.59
N PHE A 451 13.95 -14.26 17.79
CA PHE A 451 13.92 -13.31 16.67
C PHE A 451 15.21 -13.33 15.87
N ALA A 452 16.37 -13.42 16.50
CA ALA A 452 17.66 -13.56 15.82
C ALA A 452 17.68 -14.80 14.90
N THR A 453 17.12 -15.92 15.35
CA THR A 453 16.99 -17.14 14.55
C THR A 453 15.97 -16.97 13.42
N LEU A 454 14.80 -16.42 13.73
CA LEU A 454 13.69 -16.25 12.78
C LEU A 454 14.03 -15.28 11.63
N LEU A 455 14.83 -14.25 11.92
CA LEU A 455 15.19 -13.17 11.00
C LEU A 455 16.62 -13.26 10.48
N GLY A 456 17.42 -14.20 11.00
CA GLY A 456 18.82 -14.37 10.63
C GLY A 456 19.02 -15.00 9.24
N SER A 457 18.01 -15.66 8.68
CA SER A 457 18.07 -16.27 7.34
C SER A 457 17.31 -15.43 6.31
N SER A 458 17.86 -15.35 5.10
CA SER A 458 17.16 -14.78 3.94
C SER A 458 15.93 -15.62 3.56
N TYR A 459 14.96 -14.98 2.90
CA TYR A 459 13.82 -15.65 2.30
C TYR A 459 13.76 -15.39 0.79
N LYS A 460 13.13 -16.30 0.05
CA LYS A 460 12.91 -16.15 -1.38
C LYS A 460 11.65 -15.32 -1.64
N TYR A 461 11.74 -14.33 -2.50
CA TYR A 461 10.61 -13.53 -2.94
C TYR A 461 10.54 -13.50 -4.46
N ASP A 462 9.42 -13.91 -5.03
CA ASP A 462 9.19 -13.87 -6.47
C ASP A 462 7.81 -13.25 -6.77
N PRO A 463 7.69 -11.92 -6.70
CA PRO A 463 6.42 -11.25 -6.93
C PRO A 463 5.91 -11.43 -8.35
N PHE A 464 6.78 -11.81 -9.30
CA PHE A 464 6.45 -11.88 -10.72
C PHE A 464 6.34 -13.31 -11.26
N ASN A 465 6.75 -14.32 -10.49
CA ASN A 465 6.89 -15.71 -10.93
C ASN A 465 7.85 -15.83 -12.13
N ILE A 466 8.96 -15.07 -12.07
CA ILE A 466 9.99 -15.01 -13.12
C ILE A 466 11.33 -15.47 -12.56
N THR A 467 11.81 -14.81 -11.51
CA THR A 467 13.11 -15.12 -10.91
C THR A 467 13.04 -14.79 -9.41
N PRO A 468 13.14 -15.79 -8.54
CA PRO A 468 13.18 -15.57 -7.10
C PRO A 468 14.40 -14.76 -6.70
N VAL A 469 14.17 -13.76 -5.85
CA VAL A 469 15.20 -12.89 -5.26
C VAL A 469 15.43 -13.32 -3.81
N ASP A 470 16.70 -13.39 -3.41
CA ASP A 470 17.06 -13.52 -1.99
C ASP A 470 16.89 -12.17 -1.29
N VAL A 471 15.99 -12.14 -0.31
CA VAL A 471 15.74 -10.96 0.51
C VAL A 471 16.23 -11.25 1.94
N PRO A 472 17.08 -10.39 2.53
CA PRO A 472 17.51 -10.54 3.91
C PRO A 472 16.33 -10.64 4.88
N GLY A 473 16.42 -11.52 5.89
CA GLY A 473 15.30 -11.80 6.80
C GLY A 473 14.84 -10.62 7.65
N ASN A 474 15.69 -9.61 7.84
CA ASN A 474 15.39 -8.38 8.57
C ASN A 474 14.69 -7.30 7.71
N VAL A 475 14.54 -7.52 6.40
CA VAL A 475 13.70 -6.67 5.53
C VAL A 475 12.24 -7.07 5.77
N ALA A 476 11.65 -6.45 6.79
CA ALA A 476 10.30 -6.77 7.25
C ALA A 476 9.54 -5.51 7.72
N SER A 477 8.21 -5.58 7.65
CA SER A 477 7.30 -4.68 8.36
C SER A 477 6.64 -5.43 9.50
N ALA A 478 6.78 -4.96 10.74
CA ALA A 478 6.26 -5.59 11.94
C ALA A 478 5.11 -4.77 12.54
N TYR A 479 4.03 -5.47 12.92
CA TYR A 479 2.86 -4.92 13.59
C TYR A 479 2.71 -5.65 14.92
N ILE A 480 2.68 -4.91 16.03
CA ILE A 480 2.68 -5.48 17.38
C ILE A 480 1.44 -4.97 18.14
N CYS A 481 0.64 -5.86 18.70
CA CYS A 481 -0.46 -5.46 19.58
C CYS A 481 -0.49 -6.28 20.87
N GLY A 482 -0.47 -5.61 22.02
CA GLY A 482 -0.47 -6.28 23.32
C GLY A 482 -0.16 -5.36 24.50
N PRO A 483 0.18 -5.95 25.67
CA PRO A 483 0.56 -5.19 26.85
C PRO A 483 1.84 -4.34 26.62
N PRO A 484 1.99 -3.18 27.27
CA PRO A 484 3.12 -2.27 27.04
C PRO A 484 4.50 -2.92 27.20
N VAL A 485 4.71 -3.72 28.26
CA VAL A 485 5.98 -4.44 28.49
C VAL A 485 6.29 -5.42 27.35
N PHE A 486 5.27 -6.13 26.86
CA PHE A 486 5.42 -7.07 25.75
C PHE A 486 5.81 -6.33 24.46
N ILE A 487 5.18 -5.19 24.16
CA ILE A 487 5.51 -4.37 23.00
C ILE A 487 6.95 -3.86 23.10
N ALA A 488 7.36 -3.35 24.26
CA ALA A 488 8.70 -2.84 24.50
C ALA A 488 9.78 -3.92 24.27
N ASP A 489 9.57 -5.12 24.81
CA ASP A 489 10.47 -6.25 24.63
C ASP A 489 10.58 -6.66 23.16
N VAL A 490 9.45 -6.88 22.47
CA VAL A 490 9.44 -7.30 21.06
C VAL A 490 10.06 -6.24 20.16
N ARG A 491 9.78 -4.95 20.38
CA ARG A 491 10.40 -3.84 19.63
C ARG A 491 11.92 -3.89 19.77
N LYS A 492 12.42 -4.00 21.01
CA LYS A 492 13.86 -4.13 21.29
C LYS A 492 14.48 -5.31 20.55
N TYR A 493 13.81 -6.46 20.52
CA TYR A 493 14.31 -7.65 19.83
C TYR A 493 14.36 -7.45 18.31
N LEU A 494 13.31 -6.89 17.70
CA LEU A 494 13.27 -6.60 16.27
C LEU A 494 14.34 -5.59 15.85
N GLU A 495 14.53 -4.53 16.63
CA GLU A 495 15.59 -3.54 16.39
C GLU A 495 16.98 -4.15 16.50
N ALA A 496 17.21 -5.05 17.48
CA ALA A 496 18.46 -5.80 17.61
C ALA A 496 18.74 -6.70 16.38
N THR A 497 17.70 -7.17 15.70
CA THR A 497 17.81 -7.89 14.41
C THR A 497 17.94 -6.99 13.20
N LYS A 498 18.08 -5.67 13.39
CA LYS A 498 18.19 -4.65 12.32
C LYS A 498 16.95 -4.52 11.44
N VAL A 499 15.74 -4.78 11.99
CA VAL A 499 14.50 -4.31 11.36
C VAL A 499 14.44 -2.79 11.53
N ALA A 500 14.13 -2.06 10.46
CA ALA A 500 14.09 -0.60 10.50
C ALA A 500 13.02 -0.12 11.52
N PRO A 501 13.34 0.83 12.42
CA PRO A 501 12.38 1.32 13.43
C PRO A 501 11.09 1.87 12.82
N THR A 502 11.18 2.52 11.66
CA THR A 502 10.03 3.05 10.89
C THR A 502 9.13 1.95 10.31
N SER A 503 9.61 0.71 10.28
CA SER A 503 8.86 -0.47 9.85
C SER A 503 8.27 -1.25 11.03
N ILE A 504 8.36 -0.74 12.27
CA ILE A 504 7.84 -1.40 13.48
C ILE A 504 6.70 -0.56 14.07
N LEU A 505 5.47 -0.91 13.72
CA LEU A 505 4.26 -0.30 14.21
C LEU A 505 3.74 -1.07 15.43
N ALA A 506 3.20 -0.37 16.41
CA ALA A 506 2.60 -1.01 17.57
C ALA A 506 1.37 -0.26 18.07
N GLU A 507 0.42 -1.01 18.63
CA GLU A 507 -0.76 -0.48 19.31
C GLU A 507 -0.92 -1.14 20.67
N THR A 508 -1.25 -0.37 21.70
CA THR A 508 -1.51 -0.87 23.04
C THR A 508 -2.91 -0.49 23.51
N PHE A 509 -3.56 -1.38 24.26
CA PHE A 509 -4.88 -1.15 24.83
C PHE A 509 -4.71 -0.67 26.27
N LEU A 510 -4.69 0.64 26.46
CA LEU A 510 -4.67 1.28 27.78
C LEU A 510 -6.09 1.79 28.11
N ASP A 511 -6.51 1.59 29.36
CA ASP A 511 -7.66 2.32 29.88
C ASP A 511 -7.27 3.80 30.00
N ASN A 512 -7.92 4.67 29.22
CA ASN A 512 -7.84 6.14 29.24
C ASN A 512 -6.62 6.70 29.98
N VAL A 513 -5.59 7.10 29.22
CA VAL A 513 -4.56 8.00 29.74
C VAL A 513 -5.30 9.29 30.10
N ALA A 514 -5.60 9.49 31.39
CA ALA A 514 -5.79 10.83 31.90
C ALA A 514 -4.49 11.55 31.51
N LEU A 515 -4.62 12.61 30.72
CA LEU A 515 -3.48 13.48 30.45
C LEU A 515 -2.95 13.89 31.81
N ASP A 516 -1.74 13.45 32.12
CA ASP A 516 -1.06 13.83 33.34
C ASP A 516 -0.52 15.23 33.08
N VAL A 517 -1.41 16.21 33.16
CA VAL A 517 -1.12 17.60 32.82
C VAL A 517 -0.19 18.25 33.85
N ASP A 518 0.00 17.59 34.99
CA ASP A 518 0.97 17.94 36.04
C ASP A 518 2.41 17.53 35.66
N ALA A 519 2.62 16.73 34.61
CA ALA A 519 3.96 16.34 34.15
C ALA A 519 4.62 17.46 33.32
N GLU A 520 5.13 18.47 34.04
CA GLU A 520 6.03 19.53 33.55
C GLU A 520 5.59 20.20 32.23
N LEU A 521 4.53 21.01 32.31
CA LEU A 521 4.29 22.07 31.35
C LEU A 521 5.54 22.98 31.32
N ASP A 522 6.27 22.99 30.20
CA ASP A 522 7.46 23.84 29.98
C ASP A 522 7.20 25.31 30.34
N GLU A 523 8.28 26.05 30.66
CA GLU A 523 8.24 27.49 30.99
C GLU A 523 7.59 28.38 29.90
N ASP A 524 7.41 27.87 28.68
CA ASP A 524 6.88 28.56 27.50
C ASP A 524 5.40 28.26 27.15
N ILE A 525 4.54 27.93 28.12
CA ILE A 525 3.06 27.85 27.94
C ILE A 525 2.42 29.08 28.60
N PRO A 526 1.55 29.84 27.89
CA PRO A 526 0.91 31.01 28.48
C PRO A 526 -0.03 30.62 29.62
N GLU A 527 -0.15 31.48 30.63
CA GLU A 527 -1.09 31.26 31.76
C GLU A 527 -2.55 31.20 31.28
N GLU A 528 -2.86 31.96 30.24
CA GLU A 528 -4.17 31.99 29.59
C GLU A 528 -4.00 32.13 28.06
N ALA A 529 -4.92 31.53 27.30
CA ALA A 529 -4.98 31.68 25.86
C ALA A 529 -6.43 31.79 25.37
N GLU A 530 -6.67 32.68 24.42
CA GLU A 530 -7.92 32.75 23.65
C GLU A 530 -7.88 31.67 22.57
N VAL A 531 -8.86 30.76 22.58
CA VAL A 531 -8.97 29.67 21.61
C VAL A 531 -10.24 29.86 20.78
N LYS A 532 -10.08 29.91 19.45
CA LYS A 532 -11.18 30.00 18.49
C LYS A 532 -11.31 28.71 17.70
N PHE A 533 -12.49 28.11 17.76
CA PHE A 533 -12.85 26.98 16.91
C PHE A 533 -13.63 27.49 15.68
N GLY A 534 -12.98 27.47 14.51
CA GLY A 534 -13.44 28.05 13.23
C GLY A 534 -14.77 27.48 12.71
N ALA A 535 -15.39 28.20 11.75
CA ALA A 535 -16.75 28.00 11.21
C ALA A 535 -17.94 28.21 12.17
N LYS A 536 -17.80 27.96 13.48
CA LYS A 536 -18.87 28.17 14.48
C LYS A 536 -18.71 29.43 15.36
N ALA A 537 -17.60 30.15 15.23
CA ALA A 537 -17.29 31.36 16.02
C ALA A 537 -17.41 31.15 17.54
N VAL A 538 -17.07 29.95 18.03
CA VAL A 538 -16.95 29.72 19.48
C VAL A 538 -15.56 30.17 19.91
N GLU A 539 -15.55 31.22 20.73
CA GLU A 539 -14.37 31.77 21.38
C GLU A 539 -14.45 31.40 22.86
N THR A 540 -13.40 30.75 23.37
CA THR A 540 -13.31 30.33 24.76
C THR A 540 -11.92 30.62 25.30
N THR A 541 -11.80 30.72 26.62
CA THR A 541 -10.52 30.92 27.29
C THR A 541 -10.01 29.58 27.79
N TRP A 542 -8.81 29.21 27.35
CA TRP A 542 -8.03 28.14 27.94
C TRP A 542 -7.19 28.71 29.08
N LYS A 543 -7.12 28.00 30.21
CA LYS A 543 -6.27 28.37 31.34
C LYS A 543 -5.34 27.23 31.72
N LYS A 544 -4.12 27.57 32.09
CA LYS A 544 -3.05 26.63 32.42
C LYS A 544 -3.34 25.81 33.68
N ASP A 545 -4.04 26.37 34.65
CA ASP A 545 -4.45 25.71 35.90
C ASP A 545 -5.57 24.67 35.72
N GLU A 546 -6.40 24.83 34.69
CA GLU A 546 -7.43 23.85 34.30
C GLU A 546 -6.86 22.70 33.48
N ALA A 547 -5.76 22.96 32.78
CA ALA A 547 -4.92 21.96 32.12
C ALA A 547 -5.70 21.06 31.12
N LEU A 548 -6.78 21.57 30.54
CA LEU A 548 -7.59 20.81 29.57
C LEU A 548 -6.84 20.64 28.25
N SER A 549 -6.94 19.48 27.59
CA SER A 549 -6.63 19.41 26.16
C SER A 549 -7.59 20.28 25.34
N LEU A 550 -7.17 20.67 24.14
CA LEU A 550 -8.01 21.39 23.18
C LEU A 550 -9.31 20.62 22.86
N LEU A 551 -9.28 19.28 22.89
CA LEU A 551 -10.48 18.45 22.79
C LEU A 551 -11.41 18.64 23.99
N GLN A 552 -10.90 18.57 25.22
CA GLN A 552 -11.71 18.75 26.42
C GLN A 552 -12.28 20.16 26.51
N LEU A 553 -11.50 21.17 26.10
CA LEU A 553 -11.95 22.54 25.96
C LEU A 553 -13.11 22.65 24.96
N ALA A 554 -12.99 22.02 23.79
CA ALA A 554 -14.07 21.99 22.81
C ALA A 554 -15.33 21.28 23.36
N GLU A 555 -15.16 20.12 24.01
CA GLU A 555 -16.27 19.37 24.61
C GLU A 555 -17.00 20.16 25.71
N ARG A 556 -16.28 21.01 26.46
CA ARG A 556 -16.87 21.90 27.48
C ARG A 556 -17.78 22.96 26.86
N GLU A 557 -17.41 23.48 25.69
CA GLU A 557 -18.23 24.44 24.93
C GLU A 557 -19.30 23.75 24.06
N ASP A 558 -19.70 22.52 24.43
CA ASP A 558 -20.68 21.68 23.73
C ASP A 558 -20.34 21.40 22.24
N LEU A 559 -19.09 21.63 21.84
CA LEU A 559 -18.62 21.27 20.51
C LEU A 559 -18.48 19.76 20.39
N GLN A 560 -18.70 19.25 19.17
CA GLN A 560 -18.67 17.82 18.86
C GLN A 560 -17.58 17.52 17.81
N PRO A 561 -16.29 17.81 18.07
CA PRO A 561 -15.23 17.43 17.14
C PRO A 561 -15.18 15.92 16.96
N ASP A 562 -14.68 15.48 15.80
CA ASP A 562 -14.30 14.09 15.62
C ASP A 562 -13.11 13.74 16.53
N TYR A 563 -13.10 12.52 17.06
CA TYR A 563 -12.08 12.00 17.98
C TYR A 563 -12.26 10.49 18.12
N GLY A 564 -11.17 9.81 18.49
CA GLY A 564 -11.12 8.36 18.71
C GLY A 564 -10.36 8.02 19.98
N CYS A 565 -9.03 7.79 19.85
CA CYS A 565 -8.13 7.28 20.90
C CYS A 565 -8.04 8.14 22.18
N ARG A 566 -8.13 9.46 22.05
CA ARG A 566 -7.82 10.46 23.09
C ARG A 566 -6.38 10.44 23.63
N SER A 567 -5.50 9.61 23.09
CA SER A 567 -4.06 9.52 23.41
C SER A 567 -3.16 10.16 22.37
N GLY A 568 -3.74 10.72 21.30
CA GLY A 568 -2.98 11.27 20.19
C GLY A 568 -2.50 10.24 19.18
N ASP A 569 -2.97 8.99 19.18
CA ASP A 569 -2.45 7.94 18.27
C ASP A 569 -3.24 7.81 16.96
N CYS A 570 -4.56 8.03 17.00
CA CYS A 570 -5.47 7.65 15.89
C CYS A 570 -5.72 8.71 14.82
N GLY A 571 -5.30 9.97 15.03
CA GLY A 571 -5.54 11.09 14.11
C GLY A 571 -7.00 11.55 13.92
N ALA A 572 -7.99 10.91 14.54
CA ALA A 572 -9.42 11.24 14.32
C ALA A 572 -9.83 12.67 14.75
N CYS A 573 -9.06 13.29 15.64
CA CYS A 573 -9.25 14.65 16.13
C CYS A 573 -8.25 15.64 15.50
N GLU A 574 -7.78 15.37 14.28
CA GLU A 574 -6.86 16.28 13.61
C GLU A 574 -7.58 17.55 13.12
N LEU A 575 -7.16 18.70 13.63
CA LEU A 575 -7.58 20.03 13.16
C LEU A 575 -6.37 20.82 12.66
N LYS A 576 -6.58 21.72 11.71
CA LYS A 576 -5.51 22.60 11.21
C LYS A 576 -5.41 23.87 12.03
N ILE A 577 -4.20 24.32 12.34
CA ILE A 577 -3.97 25.65 12.91
C ILE A 577 -4.13 26.70 11.82
N LEU A 578 -5.02 27.67 12.03
CA LEU A 578 -5.22 28.84 11.19
C LEU A 578 -4.39 30.03 11.67
N ASN A 579 -4.26 30.19 12.98
CA ASN A 579 -3.50 31.26 13.63
C ASN A 579 -2.96 30.78 14.98
N GLY A 580 -1.83 31.32 15.44
CA GLY A 580 -1.21 30.94 16.71
C GLY A 580 -0.41 29.64 16.67
N GLU A 581 -0.12 29.10 17.85
CA GLU A 581 0.71 27.92 18.07
C GLU A 581 0.04 26.97 19.06
N ALA A 582 0.17 25.67 18.81
CA ALA A 582 -0.27 24.62 19.74
C ALA A 582 0.86 23.62 19.99
N ARG A 583 0.88 23.06 21.18
CA ARG A 583 1.90 22.11 21.65
C ARG A 583 1.25 20.85 22.16
N VAL A 584 1.89 19.73 21.90
CA VAL A 584 1.44 18.42 22.38
C VAL A 584 2.01 18.16 23.78
N LEU A 585 1.16 17.72 24.70
CA LEU A 585 1.51 17.39 26.09
C LEU A 585 2.45 16.17 26.14
N LYS A 586 3.38 16.13 27.09
CA LYS A 586 4.30 14.99 27.28
C LYS A 586 3.51 13.72 27.64
N ASN A 587 4.02 12.54 27.25
CA ASN A 587 3.42 11.19 27.36
C ASN A 587 2.45 10.74 26.25
N VAL A 588 2.63 11.21 25.01
CA VAL A 588 1.97 10.65 23.82
C VAL A 588 2.97 10.07 22.82
N ALA A 589 2.49 9.26 21.86
CA ALA A 589 3.34 8.59 20.88
C ALA A 589 4.28 9.55 20.13
N LYS A 590 5.45 9.02 19.71
CA LYS A 590 6.53 9.79 19.09
C LYS A 590 6.07 10.56 17.84
N GLU A 591 5.10 10.03 17.08
CA GLU A 591 4.51 10.74 15.92
C GLU A 591 3.67 11.97 16.30
N ALA A 592 3.13 12.03 17.53
CA ALA A 592 2.39 13.20 18.01
C ALA A 592 3.32 14.33 18.48
N GLN A 593 4.59 14.07 18.78
CA GLN A 593 5.56 15.12 19.12
C GLN A 593 5.87 16.04 17.93
N GLU A 594 5.74 15.54 16.70
CA GLU A 594 5.88 16.33 15.46
C GLU A 594 4.67 17.26 15.21
N ALA A 595 3.58 17.10 15.96
CA ALA A 595 2.36 17.90 15.87
C ALA A 595 2.33 19.12 16.81
N THR A 596 3.49 19.64 17.20
CA THR A 596 3.63 21.00 17.74
C THR A 596 3.88 21.94 16.56
N GLY A 597 3.10 23.00 16.42
CA GLY A 597 3.11 23.73 15.16
C GLY A 597 2.58 25.16 15.18
N LYS A 598 2.86 25.83 14.07
CA LYS A 598 2.45 27.19 13.70
C LYS A 598 1.27 27.13 12.71
N PRO A 599 0.75 28.26 12.20
CA PRO A 599 -0.29 28.23 11.19
C PRO A 599 0.07 27.34 10.00
N GLY A 600 -0.88 26.50 9.58
CA GLY A 600 -0.70 25.50 8.53
C GLY A 600 -0.48 24.07 9.02
N THR A 601 -0.10 23.86 10.28
CA THR A 601 0.14 22.53 10.86
C THR A 601 -1.17 21.83 11.23
N MET A 602 -1.26 20.51 10.97
CA MET A 602 -2.31 19.65 11.51
C MET A 602 -1.94 19.20 12.93
N ILE A 603 -2.82 19.41 13.90
CA ILE A 603 -2.60 19.03 15.30
C ILE A 603 -3.68 18.08 15.81
N ARG A 604 -3.30 17.24 16.78
CA ARG A 604 -4.22 16.28 17.42
C ARG A 604 -4.79 16.89 18.69
N ILE A 605 -5.97 17.51 18.61
CA ILE A 605 -6.52 18.31 19.73
C ILE A 605 -6.74 17.52 21.02
N CYS A 606 -6.81 16.18 20.98
CA CYS A 606 -6.94 15.36 22.17
C CYS A 606 -5.70 15.32 23.08
N CYS A 607 -4.54 15.72 22.57
CA CYS A 607 -3.30 15.78 23.35
C CYS A 607 -2.56 17.10 23.18
N SER A 608 -3.18 18.08 22.53
CA SER A 608 -2.61 19.41 22.32
C SER A 608 -3.20 20.44 23.29
N VAL A 609 -2.40 21.44 23.65
CA VAL A 609 -2.76 22.66 24.38
C VAL A 609 -2.26 23.89 23.61
N PRO A 610 -2.80 25.09 23.86
CA PRO A 610 -2.25 26.33 23.30
C PRO A 610 -0.80 26.57 23.72
N ALA A 611 0.00 27.08 22.79
CA ALA A 611 1.38 27.53 23.02
C ALA A 611 1.57 29.03 22.77
N SER A 612 0.51 29.72 22.35
CA SER A 612 0.44 31.18 22.18
C SER A 612 -0.83 31.74 22.84
N LYS A 613 -0.85 33.04 23.13
CA LYS A 613 -2.00 33.73 23.76
C LYS A 613 -3.28 33.72 22.91
N LEU A 614 -3.15 33.48 21.62
CA LEU A 614 -4.25 33.33 20.67
C LEU A 614 -3.99 32.08 19.85
N LEU A 615 -4.99 31.20 19.71
CA LEU A 615 -4.96 30.02 18.87
C LEU A 615 -6.28 29.91 18.09
N GLU A 616 -6.20 29.79 16.76
CA GLU A 616 -7.36 29.59 15.90
C GLU A 616 -7.24 28.27 15.15
N LEU A 617 -8.30 27.47 15.16
CA LEU A 617 -8.35 26.14 14.55
C LEU A 617 -9.41 26.06 13.46
N GLU A 618 -9.12 25.32 12.39
CA GLU A 618 -10.08 24.97 11.33
C GLU A 618 -10.99 23.85 11.86
N PHE A 619 -12.12 24.23 12.48
CA PHE A 619 -13.05 23.32 13.18
C PHE A 619 -14.23 22.89 12.30
#